data_AF-A0A497P253-F1
#
_entry.id   AF-A0A497P253-F1
#
_cell.length_a   1.000
_cell.length_b   1.000
_cell.length_c   1.000
_cell.angle_alpha   90.00
_cell.angle_beta   90.00
_cell.angle_gamma   90.00
#
_symmetry.space_group_name_H-M   'P 1'
#
loop_
_entity.id
_entity.type
_entity.pdbx_description
1 polymer ?
#
loop_
_entity_poly.entity_id
_entity_poly.type
_entity_poly.pdbx_seq_one_letter_code
_entity_poly.pdbx_strand_id
1 'polypeptide(L)'
;MSDSVKKYFDMIENKEIITADESAKYIFLLDFTDGKVYRYDISALCTEENKWNPASVLLESFLYGAGHKLNDCEWMVTKNDKIEYGN
;
A
#
# COMPACT_ATOMS: atom_id res chain seq x y z
N MET A 1 27.06 18.24 -12.00
CA MET A 1 25.69 17.71 -12.22
C MET A 1 24.90 18.80 -12.91
N SER A 2 24.21 18.50 -14.02
CA SER A 2 23.42 19.48 -14.80
C SER A 2 22.25 20.02 -13.95
N ASP A 3 21.98 21.33 -14.02
CA ASP A 3 20.89 22.00 -13.29
C ASP A 3 19.52 21.38 -13.56
N SER A 4 19.33 20.78 -14.74
CA SER A 4 18.09 20.09 -15.11
C SER A 4 17.83 18.84 -14.28
N VAL A 5 18.90 18.14 -13.87
CA VAL A 5 18.81 16.91 -13.07
C VAL A 5 18.46 17.24 -11.62
N LYS A 6 19.09 18.26 -11.05
CA LYS A 6 18.74 18.77 -9.71
C LYS A 6 17.29 19.22 -9.65
N LYS A 7 16.83 20.00 -10.64
CA LYS A 7 15.45 20.48 -10.71
C LYS A 7 14.41 19.35 -10.80
N TYR A 8 14.75 18.22 -11.44
CA TYR A 8 13.90 17.04 -11.48
C TYR A 8 13.80 16.36 -10.12
N PHE A 9 14.92 16.18 -9.41
CA PHE A 9 14.92 15.60 -8.07
C PHE A 9 14.24 16.52 -7.04
N ASP A 10 14.48 17.83 -7.09
CA ASP A 10 13.82 18.82 -6.23
C ASP A 10 12.30 18.88 -6.46
N MET A 11 11.83 18.65 -7.70
CA MET A 11 10.39 18.57 -8.01
C MET A 11 9.73 17.30 -7.48
N ILE A 12 10.46 16.18 -7.44
CA ILE A 12 9.96 14.93 -6.85
C ILE A 12 9.91 15.05 -5.33
N GLU A 13 10.91 15.68 -4.72
CA GLU A 13 11.02 15.84 -3.27
C GLU A 13 9.93 16.75 -2.68
N ASN A 14 9.42 17.71 -3.46
CA ASN A 14 8.38 18.66 -3.03
C ASN A 14 6.95 18.31 -3.51
N LYS A 15 6.73 17.11 -4.06
CA LYS A 15 5.39 16.71 -4.49
C LYS A 15 4.56 16.31 -3.26
N GLU A 16 3.70 17.22 -2.78
CA GLU A 16 2.71 16.89 -1.76
C GLU A 16 1.86 15.71 -2.25
N ILE A 17 1.95 14.58 -1.55
CA ILE A 17 1.19 13.37 -1.84
C ILE A 17 -0.26 13.64 -1.41
N ILE A 18 -1.10 14.03 -2.37
CA ILE A 18 -2.54 14.19 -2.13
C ILE A 18 -3.15 12.78 -2.08
N THR A 19 -3.46 12.32 -0.87
CA THR A 19 -4.04 10.99 -0.63
C THR A 19 -5.51 10.97 -1.07
N ALA A 20 -5.89 10.02 -1.92
CA ALA A 20 -7.24 9.90 -2.47
C ALA A 20 -8.28 9.44 -1.44
N ASP A 21 -7.85 8.64 -0.47
CA ASP A 21 -8.72 8.08 0.55
C ASP A 21 -7.95 7.86 1.86
N GLU A 22 -8.33 8.59 2.90
CA GLU A 22 -7.73 8.44 4.23
C GLU A 22 -8.12 7.12 4.94
N SER A 23 -9.11 6.39 4.40
CA SER A 23 -9.69 5.21 5.04
C SER A 23 -8.88 3.92 4.87
N ALA A 24 -7.94 3.87 3.91
CA ALA A 24 -7.25 2.66 3.50
C ALA A 24 -5.73 2.83 3.47
N LYS A 25 -5.08 2.82 4.65
CA LYS A 25 -3.61 3.06 4.77
C LYS A 25 -2.80 1.78 4.96
N TYR A 26 -3.41 0.75 5.54
CA TYR A 26 -2.73 -0.48 5.92
C TYR A 26 -3.48 -1.70 5.42
N ILE A 27 -2.71 -2.71 4.99
CA ILE A 27 -3.23 -4.04 4.71
C ILE A 27 -2.73 -4.97 5.82
N PHE A 28 -3.64 -5.75 6.39
CA PHE A 28 -3.30 -6.93 7.16
C PHE A 28 -3.62 -8.16 6.32
N LEU A 29 -2.58 -8.92 5.97
CA LEU A 29 -2.66 -10.11 5.13
C LEU A 29 -2.39 -11.33 5.99
N LEU A 30 -3.31 -12.29 6.00
CA LEU A 30 -3.13 -13.63 6.54
C LEU A 30 -2.70 -14.55 5.40
N ASP A 31 -1.47 -15.04 5.44
CA ASP A 31 -0.94 -15.98 4.46
C ASP A 31 -1.00 -17.42 5.01
N PHE A 32 -1.78 -18.27 4.36
CA PHE A 32 -1.94 -19.67 4.74
C PHE A 32 -0.77 -20.54 4.28
N THR A 33 0.08 -20.06 3.36
CA THR A 33 1.26 -20.78 2.85
C THR A 33 2.30 -20.94 3.95
N ASP A 34 2.51 -19.90 4.76
CA ASP A 34 3.50 -19.87 5.83
C ASP A 34 2.90 -19.70 7.24
N GLY A 35 1.58 -19.49 7.33
CA GLY A 35 0.84 -19.36 8.57
C GLY A 35 1.07 -18.06 9.32
N LYS A 36 1.49 -16.98 8.63
CA LYS A 36 1.82 -15.70 9.24
C LYS A 36 0.85 -14.59 8.84
N VAL A 37 0.86 -13.53 9.65
CA VAL A 37 0.16 -12.27 9.35
C VAL A 37 1.18 -11.20 9.01
N TYR A 38 1.02 -10.58 7.86
CA TYR A 38 1.85 -9.49 7.34
C TYR A 38 1.09 -8.17 7.40
N ARG A 39 1.81 -7.08 7.69
CA ARG A 39 1.28 -5.72 7.64
C ARG A 39 2.02 -4.91 6.59
N TYR A 40 1.29 -4.34 5.63
CA TYR A 40 1.83 -3.43 4.61
C TYR A 40 1.30 -2.02 4.80
N ASP A 41 2.17 -1.03 4.65
CA ASP A 41 1.79 0.38 4.53
C ASP A 41 1.60 0.71 3.04
N ILE A 42 0.37 1.06 2.67
CA ILE A 42 -0.02 1.42 1.31
C ILE A 42 -0.37 2.90 1.17
N SER A 43 -0.08 3.72 2.19
CA SER A 43 -0.37 5.16 2.15
C SER A 43 0.25 5.86 0.93
N ALA A 44 1.44 5.44 0.51
CA ALA A 44 2.11 5.95 -0.68
C ALA A 44 1.43 5.54 -2.01
N LEU A 45 0.64 4.46 -2.00
CA LEU A 45 -0.09 3.98 -3.17
C LEU A 45 -1.46 4.66 -3.29
N CYS A 46 -2.06 5.06 -2.17
CA CYS A 46 -3.37 5.71 -2.06
C CYS A 46 -3.39 7.17 -2.54
N THR A 47 -2.91 7.45 -3.76
CA THR A 47 -2.92 8.79 -4.36
C THR A 47 -3.98 8.94 -5.43
N GLU A 48 -4.47 10.17 -5.64
CA GLU A 48 -5.45 10.51 -6.70
C GLU A 48 -4.94 10.14 -8.10
N GLU A 49 -3.63 10.30 -8.33
CA GLU A 49 -2.98 9.94 -9.58
C GLU A 49 -3.00 8.42 -9.83
N ASN A 50 -2.79 7.61 -8.78
CA ASN A 50 -2.78 6.16 -8.87
C ASN A 50 -4.20 5.56 -8.96
N LYS A 51 -5.25 6.37 -8.71
CA LYS A 51 -6.65 5.93 -8.59
C LYS A 51 -6.78 4.67 -7.73
N TRP A 52 -5.93 4.58 -6.72
CA TRP A 52 -5.81 3.37 -5.94
C TRP A 52 -7.07 3.17 -5.14
N ASN A 53 -7.75 2.06 -5.42
CA ASN A 53 -8.93 1.63 -4.71
C ASN A 53 -8.58 0.32 -3.99
N PRO A 54 -8.80 0.21 -2.67
CA PRO A 54 -8.58 -1.03 -1.91
C PRO A 54 -9.41 -2.23 -2.42
N ALA A 55 -10.39 -2.02 -3.30
CA ALA A 55 -11.13 -3.07 -3.99
C ALA A 55 -10.66 -3.35 -5.44
N SER A 56 -9.48 -2.89 -5.86
CA SER A 56 -9.00 -2.98 -7.25
C SER A 56 -7.94 -4.06 -7.49
N VAL A 57 -7.82 -4.45 -8.77
CA VAL A 57 -6.78 -5.35 -9.35
C VAL A 57 -5.34 -4.94 -8.99
N LEU A 58 -5.12 -3.66 -8.64
CA LEU A 58 -3.81 -3.17 -8.23
C LEU A 58 -3.36 -3.74 -6.89
N LEU A 59 -4.29 -4.04 -5.98
CA LEU A 59 -4.01 -4.66 -4.69
C LEU A 59 -3.54 -6.11 -4.86
N GLU A 60 -4.24 -6.88 -5.69
CA GLU A 60 -3.87 -8.25 -6.05
C GLU A 60 -2.47 -8.28 -6.69
N SER A 61 -2.20 -7.33 -7.59
CA SER A 61 -0.89 -7.21 -8.25
C SER A 61 0.23 -6.88 -7.25
N PHE A 62 -0.05 -6.03 -6.26
CA PHE A 62 0.88 -5.71 -5.19
C PHE A 62 1.19 -6.94 -4.32
N LEU A 63 0.17 -7.67 -3.88
CA LEU A 63 0.33 -8.87 -3.05
C LEU A 63 1.05 -9.99 -3.81
N TYR A 64 0.74 -10.17 -5.10
CA TYR A 64 1.46 -11.10 -5.97
C TYR A 64 2.93 -10.69 -6.14
N GLY A 65 3.20 -9.40 -6.35
CA GLY A 65 4.56 -8.85 -6.43
C GLY A 65 5.35 -8.97 -5.13
N ALA A 66 4.66 -8.97 -3.97
CA ALA A 66 5.25 -9.23 -2.66
C ALA A 66 5.56 -10.73 -2.42
N GLY A 67 5.13 -11.62 -3.33
CA GLY A 67 5.41 -13.06 -3.28
C GLY A 67 4.30 -13.92 -2.67
N HIS A 68 3.14 -13.34 -2.38
CA HIS A 68 2.01 -14.08 -1.83
C HIS A 68 1.20 -14.79 -2.91
N LYS A 69 0.64 -15.94 -2.56
CA LYS A 69 -0.31 -16.66 -3.42
C LYS A 69 -1.72 -16.17 -3.11
N LEU A 70 -2.33 -15.45 -4.05
CA LEU A 70 -3.67 -14.87 -3.87
C LEU A 70 -4.75 -15.90 -3.49
N ASN A 71 -4.60 -17.15 -3.92
CA ASN A 71 -5.54 -18.23 -3.58
C ASN A 71 -5.33 -18.80 -2.16
N ASP A 72 -4.17 -18.55 -1.55
CA ASP A 72 -3.79 -19.04 -0.22
C ASP A 72 -3.58 -17.88 0.76
N CYS A 73 -4.21 -16.72 0.53
CA CYS A 73 -4.17 -15.60 1.46
C CYS A 73 -5.51 -14.85 1.52
N GLU A 74 -5.81 -14.32 2.69
CA GLU A 74 -6.95 -13.43 2.93
C GLU A 74 -6.43 -12.11 3.49
N TRP A 75 -7.09 -10.99 3.19
CA TRP A 75 -6.63 -9.69 3.68
C TRP A 75 -7.77 -8.74 4.04
N MET A 76 -7.44 -7.79 4.90
CA MET A 76 -8.29 -6.66 5.24
C MET A 76 -7.53 -5.35 5.08
N VAL A 77 -8.25 -4.30 4.74
CA VAL A 77 -7.71 -2.94 4.62
C VAL A 77 -8.28 -2.07 5.73
N THR A 78 -7.44 -1.22 6.32
CA THR A 78 -7.81 -0.35 7.42
C THR A 78 -6.96 0.92 7.44
N LYS A 79 -7.47 1.96 8.10
CA LYS A 79 -6.69 3.17 8.43
C LYS A 79 -5.85 3.04 9.69
N ASN A 80 -6.11 2.02 10.51
CA ASN A 80 -5.43 1.82 11.79
C ASN A 80 -4.19 0.93 11.58
N ASP A 81 -3.05 1.34 12.12
CA ASP A 81 -1.78 0.62 11.98
C ASP A 81 -1.63 -0.52 13.01
N LYS A 82 -2.56 -0.59 13.97
CA LYS A 82 -2.57 -1.56 15.07
C LYS A 82 -3.67 -2.60 14.92
N ILE A 83 -3.38 -3.80 15.42
CA ILE A 83 -4.34 -4.87 15.60
C ILE A 83 -5.09 -4.61 16.91
N GLU A 84 -6.41 -4.69 16.85
CA GLU A 84 -7.27 -4.67 18.03
C GLU A 84 -7.39 -6.10 18.58
N TYR A 85 -7.10 -6.29 19.87
CA TYR A 85 -7.29 -7.58 20.54
C TYR A 85 -8.72 -7.66 21.07
N GLY A 86 -9.46 -8.70 20.69
CA GLY A 86 -10.78 -8.98 21.24
C GLY A 86 -10.68 -9.49 22.69
N ASN A 87 -11.67 -9.13 23.52
CA ASN A 87 -11.86 -9.68 24.87
C ASN A 87 -12.55 -11.04 24.84
#